data_AF-A0A842TI76-F1
#
_entry.id   AF-A0A842TI76-F1
#
_cell.length_a   1.000
_cell.length_b   1.000
_cell.length_c   1.000
_cell.angle_alpha   90.00
_cell.angle_beta   90.00
_cell.angle_gamma   90.00
#
_symmetry.space_group_name_H-M   'P 1'
#
loop_
_entity.id
_entity.type
_entity.pdbx_description
1 polymer ?
#
loop_
_entity_poly.entity_id
_entity_poly.type
_entity_poly.pdbx_seq_one_letter_code
_entity_poly.pdbx_strand_id
1 'polypeptide(L)'
;MSEATKNFREFSGVWLARIAAIPSLIFSFIVLFLGPAGIANGYVGWNWVNTTEWIDQYISTFPINGETITNYLQFAWVIVILTLVVGLIGLLIAWVREKIGLRVSGFILGILFITAFVTYIIYFSFISSANNLVLNAGVGETDTNTYKIAGLLWNIVVILWYVGLISCFANLIGAGYLISASPIPFAKFRAKRMKILTKADAAERGEEPREAIRLYKKAGDLSMKLREEDKATEYYQKSREIEETEIIAVIEREEERKRKELRERREKLEEERKEILIRADQAEEKEQFMRASTLYRDAAEKSVDLGEKKLSAQFTAKAKELKRKAKKLKKKKEQEEKERMEQEEE
;
A
#
# COMPACT_ATOMS: atom_id res chain seq x y z
N MET A 1 -17.44 -13.12 8.62
CA MET A 1 -16.06 -13.62 8.38
C MET A 1 -15.10 -12.48 8.60
N SER A 2 -14.22 -12.58 9.58
CA SER A 2 -13.24 -11.52 9.89
C SER A 2 -12.21 -11.42 8.77
N GLU A 3 -11.65 -10.23 8.54
CA GLU A 3 -10.65 -9.95 7.51
C GLU A 3 -9.41 -10.86 7.66
N ALA A 4 -9.10 -11.28 8.89
CA ALA A 4 -8.08 -12.28 9.22
C ALA A 4 -8.37 -13.67 8.61
N THR A 5 -9.62 -14.14 8.64
CA THR A 5 -9.99 -15.45 8.03
C THR A 5 -9.88 -15.44 6.52
N LYS A 6 -9.98 -14.27 5.88
CA LYS A 6 -9.86 -14.11 4.43
C LYS A 6 -8.38 -14.09 3.99
N ASN A 7 -7.55 -13.35 4.72
CA ASN A 7 -6.09 -13.32 4.49
C ASN A 7 -5.44 -14.68 4.75
N PHE A 8 -5.90 -15.42 5.77
CA PHE A 8 -5.40 -16.78 6.06
C PHE A 8 -5.71 -17.77 4.93
N ARG A 9 -6.89 -17.68 4.30
CA ARG A 9 -7.24 -18.49 3.12
C ARG A 9 -6.31 -18.19 1.95
N GLU A 10 -6.12 -16.92 1.60
CA GLU A 10 -5.25 -16.55 0.46
C GLU A 10 -3.78 -16.93 0.70
N PHE A 11 -3.27 -16.75 1.92
CA PHE A 11 -1.91 -17.18 2.29
C PHE A 11 -1.76 -18.70 2.21
N SER A 12 -2.74 -19.46 2.70
CA SER A 12 -2.70 -20.93 2.72
C SER A 12 -2.68 -21.54 1.31
N GLY A 13 -3.39 -20.98 0.33
CA GLY A 13 -3.47 -21.55 -1.02
C GLY A 13 -2.15 -21.50 -1.79
N VAL A 14 -1.43 -20.37 -1.71
CA VAL A 14 -0.13 -20.21 -2.38
C VAL A 14 0.95 -21.06 -1.69
N TRP A 15 0.92 -21.10 -0.36
CA TRP A 15 1.83 -21.94 0.42
C TRP A 15 1.59 -23.44 0.19
N LEU A 16 0.34 -23.88 0.13
CA LEU A 16 -0.02 -25.28 -0.18
C LEU A 16 0.40 -25.68 -1.59
N ALA A 17 0.26 -24.80 -2.59
CA ALA A 17 0.74 -25.07 -3.95
C ALA A 17 2.28 -25.20 -4.02
N ARG A 18 3.01 -24.36 -3.27
CA ARG A 18 4.47 -24.44 -3.15
C ARG A 18 4.91 -25.69 -2.39
N ILE A 19 4.23 -26.05 -1.31
CA ILE A 19 4.48 -27.29 -0.57
C ILE A 19 4.18 -28.51 -1.44
N ALA A 20 3.12 -28.51 -2.26
CA ALA A 20 2.78 -29.63 -3.13
C ALA A 20 3.82 -29.86 -4.25
N ALA A 21 4.52 -28.81 -4.70
CA ALA A 21 5.57 -28.93 -5.71
C ALA A 21 6.88 -29.53 -5.15
N ILE A 22 7.13 -29.38 -3.84
CA ILE A 22 8.38 -29.85 -3.19
C ILE A 22 8.52 -31.39 -3.25
N PRO A 23 7.51 -32.21 -2.90
CA PRO A 23 7.58 -33.67 -3.04
C PRO A 23 7.82 -34.13 -4.47
N SER A 24 7.22 -33.45 -5.47
CA SER A 24 7.47 -33.75 -6.88
C SER A 24 8.93 -33.48 -7.27
N LEU A 25 9.50 -32.36 -6.84
CA LEU A 25 10.90 -32.01 -7.12
C LEU A 25 11.88 -32.92 -6.36
N ILE A 26 11.58 -33.23 -5.10
CA ILE A 26 12.36 -34.18 -4.28
C ILE A 26 12.31 -35.57 -4.90
N PHE A 27 11.13 -36.02 -5.35
CA PHE A 27 10.97 -37.31 -6.01
C PHE A 27 11.73 -37.37 -7.33
N SER A 28 11.64 -36.33 -8.18
CA SER A 28 12.45 -36.25 -9.40
C SER A 28 13.94 -36.23 -9.08
N PHE A 29 14.37 -35.52 -8.04
CA PHE A 29 15.77 -35.48 -7.60
C PHE A 29 16.24 -36.85 -7.08
N ILE A 30 15.44 -37.54 -6.28
CA ILE A 30 15.72 -38.90 -5.80
C ILE A 30 15.79 -39.88 -6.98
N VAL A 31 14.89 -39.81 -7.96
CA VAL A 31 14.95 -40.68 -9.13
C VAL A 31 16.17 -40.36 -10.02
N LEU A 32 16.57 -39.08 -10.13
CA LEU A 32 17.72 -38.67 -10.93
C LEU A 32 19.07 -39.01 -10.28
N PHE A 33 19.18 -38.87 -8.95
CA PHE A 33 20.43 -39.04 -8.20
C PHE A 33 20.55 -40.38 -7.47
N LEU A 34 19.43 -40.97 -7.04
CA LEU A 34 19.36 -42.27 -6.35
C LEU A 34 18.71 -43.37 -7.22
N GLY A 35 18.33 -43.07 -8.47
CA GLY A 35 17.96 -44.06 -9.49
C GLY A 35 19.09 -45.05 -9.76
N PRO A 36 19.06 -45.86 -10.85
CA PRO A 36 19.88 -47.07 -11.01
C PRO A 36 21.38 -46.94 -10.62
N ALA A 37 21.98 -45.76 -10.81
CA ALA A 37 23.34 -45.44 -10.34
C ALA A 37 23.52 -45.48 -8.80
N GLY A 38 22.55 -45.05 -8.00
CA GLY A 38 22.60 -45.10 -6.53
C GLY A 38 22.45 -46.51 -5.94
N ILE A 39 21.64 -47.36 -6.58
CA ILE A 39 21.49 -48.78 -6.21
C ILE A 39 22.74 -49.57 -6.65
N ALA A 40 23.37 -49.21 -7.77
CA ALA A 40 24.64 -49.80 -8.21
C ALA A 40 25.84 -49.34 -7.35
N ASN A 41 25.84 -48.10 -6.84
CA ASN A 41 26.93 -47.51 -6.05
C ASN A 41 26.99 -47.95 -4.58
N GLY A 42 26.02 -48.73 -4.09
CA GLY A 42 26.07 -49.32 -2.75
C GLY A 42 27.16 -50.39 -2.57
N TYR A 43 27.81 -50.83 -3.67
CA TYR A 43 28.82 -51.86 -3.63
C TYR A 43 30.25 -51.43 -4.05
N VAL A 44 30.46 -50.37 -4.84
CA VAL A 44 31.81 -49.90 -5.21
C VAL A 44 31.79 -48.40 -5.55
N GLY A 45 32.84 -47.68 -5.18
CA GLY A 45 32.97 -46.22 -5.30
C GLY A 45 32.86 -45.64 -6.71
N TRP A 46 32.47 -44.36 -6.75
CA TRP A 46 32.22 -43.52 -7.93
C TRP A 46 33.33 -43.57 -9.00
N ASN A 47 33.04 -44.23 -10.12
CA ASN A 47 33.67 -43.96 -11.41
C ASN A 47 32.63 -44.13 -12.54
N TRP A 48 32.19 -43.01 -13.11
CA TRP A 48 31.19 -42.95 -14.20
C TRP A 48 31.62 -43.65 -15.50
N VAL A 49 32.87 -44.12 -15.59
CA VAL A 49 33.44 -44.74 -16.79
C VAL A 49 33.10 -46.23 -16.91
N ASN A 50 32.65 -46.91 -15.85
CA ASN A 50 32.47 -48.37 -15.86
C ASN A 50 31.02 -48.88 -15.87
N THR A 51 30.02 -48.02 -16.01
CA THR A 51 28.61 -48.48 -16.06
C THR A 51 28.33 -49.40 -17.26
N THR A 52 28.99 -49.22 -18.40
CA THR A 52 28.82 -50.09 -19.57
C THR A 52 29.45 -51.47 -19.37
N GLU A 53 30.68 -51.54 -18.82
CA GLU A 53 31.34 -52.82 -18.52
C GLU A 53 30.59 -53.62 -17.44
N TRP A 54 30.05 -52.95 -16.42
CA TRP A 54 29.26 -53.62 -15.38
C TRP A 54 27.92 -54.12 -15.94
N ILE A 55 27.27 -53.34 -16.79
CA ILE A 55 26.05 -53.77 -17.50
C ILE A 55 26.36 -54.97 -18.40
N ASP A 56 27.46 -54.97 -19.16
CA ASP A 56 27.84 -56.11 -20.00
C ASP A 56 28.19 -57.37 -19.18
N GLN A 57 28.88 -57.21 -18.05
CA GLN A 57 29.19 -58.33 -17.14
C GLN A 57 27.93 -58.90 -16.48
N TYR A 58 26.99 -58.05 -16.07
CA TYR A 58 25.71 -58.48 -15.49
C TYR A 58 24.78 -59.10 -16.55
N ILE A 59 24.73 -58.53 -17.77
CA ILE A 59 23.99 -59.07 -18.92
C ILE A 59 24.56 -60.44 -19.33
N SER A 60 25.87 -60.65 -19.26
CA SER A 60 26.46 -61.95 -19.60
C SER A 60 26.05 -63.08 -18.65
N THR A 61 25.56 -62.75 -17.45
CA THR A 61 25.18 -63.73 -16.41
C THR A 61 23.70 -64.14 -16.51
N PHE A 62 22.88 -63.39 -17.24
CA PHE A 62 21.44 -63.66 -17.41
C PHE A 62 21.10 -63.72 -18.90
N PRO A 63 20.34 -64.71 -19.41
CA PRO A 63 19.99 -64.83 -20.82
C PRO A 63 18.86 -63.85 -21.21
N ILE A 64 19.00 -62.57 -20.83
CA ILE A 64 18.08 -61.50 -21.18
C ILE A 64 18.79 -60.66 -22.22
N ASN A 65 18.18 -60.54 -23.40
CA ASN A 65 18.74 -59.82 -24.54
C ASN A 65 19.06 -58.36 -24.12
N GLY A 66 20.34 -57.99 -24.07
CA GLY A 66 20.83 -56.72 -23.51
C GLY A 66 20.22 -55.46 -24.17
N GLU A 67 19.80 -55.60 -25.43
CA GLU A 67 19.06 -54.60 -26.19
C GLU A 67 17.73 -54.23 -25.49
N THR A 68 17.07 -55.20 -24.87
CA THR A 68 15.80 -54.99 -24.16
C THR A 68 15.99 -54.12 -22.92
N ILE A 69 17.02 -54.40 -22.10
CA ILE A 69 17.32 -53.63 -20.88
C ILE A 69 17.70 -52.19 -21.24
N THR A 70 18.47 -52.02 -22.32
CA THR A 70 18.89 -50.70 -22.80
C THR A 70 17.68 -49.88 -23.24
N ASN A 71 16.73 -50.49 -23.96
CA ASN A 71 15.47 -49.86 -24.36
C ASN A 71 14.62 -49.46 -23.14
N TYR A 72 14.57 -50.29 -22.08
CA TYR A 72 13.88 -49.96 -20.84
C TYR A 72 14.49 -48.75 -20.13
N LEU A 73 15.83 -48.68 -20.06
CA LEU A 73 16.53 -47.56 -19.43
C LEU A 73 16.37 -46.26 -20.22
N GLN A 74 16.46 -46.30 -21.54
CA GLN A 74 16.22 -45.13 -22.39
C GLN A 74 14.79 -44.62 -22.23
N PHE A 75 13.81 -45.52 -22.17
CA PHE A 75 12.41 -45.15 -21.96
C PHE A 75 12.18 -44.51 -20.57
N ALA A 76 12.79 -45.06 -19.51
CA ALA A 76 12.74 -44.48 -18.17
C ALA A 76 13.29 -43.04 -18.15
N TRP A 77 14.40 -42.79 -18.85
CA TRP A 77 14.97 -41.45 -18.99
C TRP A 77 14.03 -40.46 -19.68
N VAL A 78 13.35 -40.88 -20.74
CA VAL A 78 12.36 -40.05 -21.45
C VAL A 78 11.22 -39.64 -20.51
N ILE A 79 10.74 -40.55 -19.66
CA ILE A 79 9.69 -40.27 -18.66
C ILE A 79 10.17 -39.23 -17.63
N VAL A 80 11.40 -39.38 -17.13
CA VAL A 80 11.97 -38.43 -16.16
C VAL A 80 12.07 -37.02 -16.75
N ILE A 81 12.57 -36.90 -17.99
CA ILE A 81 12.68 -35.61 -18.68
C ILE A 81 11.30 -34.98 -18.90
N LEU A 82 10.33 -35.76 -19.39
CA LEU A 82 8.95 -35.28 -19.58
C LEU A 82 8.34 -34.75 -18.27
N THR A 83 8.55 -35.47 -17.16
CA THR A 83 8.04 -35.07 -15.84
C THR A 83 8.66 -33.74 -15.38
N LEU A 84 9.97 -33.57 -15.57
CA LEU A 84 10.66 -32.31 -15.24
C LEU A 84 10.17 -31.14 -16.10
N VAL A 85 9.99 -31.34 -17.41
CA VAL A 85 9.50 -30.31 -18.33
C VAL A 85 8.08 -29.88 -17.93
N VAL A 86 7.20 -30.83 -17.62
CA VAL A 86 5.83 -30.54 -17.15
C VAL A 86 5.86 -29.75 -15.84
N GLY A 87 6.74 -30.11 -14.90
CA GLY A 87 6.92 -29.39 -13.63
C GLY A 87 7.40 -27.94 -13.84
N LEU A 88 8.39 -27.73 -14.71
CA LEU A 88 8.92 -26.40 -15.03
C LEU A 88 7.88 -25.52 -15.73
N ILE A 89 7.10 -26.09 -16.66
CA ILE A 89 5.98 -25.39 -17.31
C ILE A 89 4.94 -24.98 -16.25
N GLY A 90 4.59 -25.87 -15.32
CA GLY A 90 3.70 -25.56 -14.20
C GLY A 90 4.17 -24.39 -13.33
N LEU A 91 5.47 -24.36 -13.00
CA LEU A 91 6.10 -23.25 -12.25
C LEU A 91 6.05 -21.93 -13.03
N LEU A 92 6.38 -21.96 -14.33
CA LEU A 92 6.32 -20.78 -15.19
C LEU A 92 4.89 -20.20 -15.25
N ILE A 93 3.88 -21.06 -15.39
CA ILE A 93 2.48 -20.65 -15.43
C ILE A 93 2.04 -20.02 -14.10
N ALA A 94 2.44 -20.60 -12.96
CA ALA A 94 2.17 -20.04 -11.65
C ALA A 94 2.76 -18.63 -11.50
N TRP A 95 3.99 -18.45 -11.97
CA TRP A 95 4.67 -17.15 -11.99
C TRP A 95 3.98 -16.13 -12.90
N VAL A 96 3.61 -16.53 -14.13
CA VAL A 96 2.88 -15.68 -15.09
C VAL A 96 1.51 -15.28 -14.54
N ARG A 97 0.80 -16.19 -13.86
CA ARG A 97 -0.49 -15.88 -13.22
C ARG A 97 -0.34 -14.83 -12.13
N GLU A 98 0.66 -14.95 -11.28
CA GLU A 98 0.94 -13.99 -10.21
C GLU A 98 1.21 -12.59 -10.77
N LYS A 99 1.95 -12.51 -11.88
CA LYS A 99 2.28 -11.23 -12.53
C LYS A 99 1.15 -10.61 -13.35
N ILE A 100 0.40 -11.42 -14.11
CA ILE A 100 -0.50 -10.92 -15.17
C ILE A 100 -1.99 -11.03 -14.81
N GLY A 101 -2.35 -11.79 -13.76
CA GLY A 101 -3.74 -11.90 -13.31
C GLY A 101 -4.68 -12.55 -14.35
N LEU A 102 -4.11 -13.35 -15.27
CA LEU A 102 -4.83 -13.99 -16.36
C LEU A 102 -5.75 -15.13 -15.88
N ARG A 103 -6.98 -15.15 -16.41
CA ARG A 103 -8.03 -16.17 -16.17
C ARG A 103 -7.78 -17.52 -16.87
N VAL A 104 -6.61 -17.72 -17.48
CA VAL A 104 -6.33 -18.87 -18.37
C VAL A 104 -5.99 -20.14 -17.57
N SER A 105 -6.02 -20.10 -16.24
CA SER A 105 -5.58 -21.21 -15.40
C SER A 105 -6.36 -22.51 -15.65
N GLY A 106 -7.67 -22.45 -15.95
CA GLY A 106 -8.49 -23.65 -16.17
C GLY A 106 -8.14 -24.43 -17.44
N PHE A 107 -7.92 -23.73 -18.55
CA PHE A 107 -7.62 -24.37 -19.84
C PHE A 107 -6.24 -25.03 -19.83
N ILE A 108 -5.25 -24.36 -19.24
CA ILE A 108 -3.89 -24.88 -19.16
C ILE A 108 -3.78 -26.02 -18.13
N LEU A 109 -4.49 -25.95 -16.99
CA LEU A 109 -4.62 -27.08 -16.08
C LEU A 109 -5.29 -28.29 -16.75
N GLY A 110 -6.29 -28.04 -17.60
CA GLY A 110 -6.90 -29.08 -18.43
C GLY A 110 -5.90 -29.74 -19.36
N ILE A 111 -5.05 -28.96 -20.06
CA ILE A 111 -3.99 -29.50 -20.92
C ILE A 111 -2.97 -30.29 -20.11
N LEU A 112 -2.49 -29.78 -18.98
CA LEU A 112 -1.54 -30.49 -18.12
C LEU A 112 -2.13 -31.80 -17.58
N PHE A 113 -3.41 -31.81 -17.22
CA PHE A 113 -4.12 -33.02 -16.80
C PHE A 113 -4.23 -34.04 -17.94
N ILE A 114 -4.61 -33.60 -19.14
CA ILE A 114 -4.69 -34.46 -20.33
C ILE A 114 -3.31 -35.04 -20.65
N THR A 115 -2.25 -34.25 -20.63
CA THR A 115 -0.88 -34.72 -20.91
C THR A 115 -0.42 -35.73 -19.84
N ALA A 116 -0.69 -35.47 -18.56
CA ALA A 116 -0.40 -36.41 -17.48
C ALA A 116 -1.19 -37.72 -17.63
N PHE A 117 -2.46 -37.63 -18.01
CA PHE A 117 -3.34 -38.79 -18.23
C PHE A 117 -2.92 -39.62 -19.44
N VAL A 118 -2.52 -38.99 -20.55
CA VAL A 118 -1.99 -39.70 -21.72
C VAL A 118 -0.67 -40.40 -21.37
N THR A 119 0.22 -39.72 -20.66
CA THR A 119 1.48 -40.33 -20.16
C THR A 119 1.20 -41.54 -19.27
N TYR A 120 0.18 -41.44 -18.42
CA TYR A 120 -0.30 -42.54 -17.57
C TYR A 120 -0.79 -43.75 -18.39
N ILE A 121 -1.59 -43.54 -19.43
CA ILE A 121 -2.08 -44.62 -20.30
C ILE A 121 -0.92 -45.34 -21.00
N ILE A 122 0.06 -44.58 -21.51
CA ILE A 122 1.25 -45.13 -22.17
C ILE A 122 2.06 -45.98 -21.17
N TYR A 123 2.28 -45.47 -19.96
CA TYR A 123 3.00 -46.19 -18.91
C TYR A 123 2.30 -47.49 -18.49
N PHE A 124 0.98 -47.46 -18.33
CA PHE A 124 0.18 -48.64 -18.00
C PHE A 124 0.26 -49.73 -19.09
N SER A 125 0.15 -49.33 -20.36
CA SER A 125 0.24 -50.25 -21.51
C SER A 125 1.60 -50.94 -21.57
N PHE A 126 2.66 -50.21 -21.21
CA PHE A 126 4.02 -50.72 -21.16
C PHE A 126 4.24 -51.73 -20.02
N ILE A 127 3.73 -51.44 -18.81
CA ILE A 127 3.77 -52.38 -17.68
C ILE A 127 3.01 -53.66 -18.00
N SER A 128 1.83 -53.55 -18.61
CA SER A 128 1.05 -54.71 -19.02
C SER A 128 1.83 -55.60 -20.01
N SER A 129 2.61 -54.98 -20.91
CA SER A 129 3.45 -55.69 -21.87
C SER A 129 4.65 -56.37 -21.18
N ALA A 130 5.29 -55.69 -20.24
CA ALA A 130 6.40 -56.23 -19.45
C ALA A 130 5.94 -57.43 -18.59
N ASN A 131 4.75 -57.36 -18.00
CA ASN A 131 4.15 -58.48 -17.26
C ASN A 131 3.92 -59.71 -18.12
N ASN A 132 3.38 -59.52 -19.32
CA ASN A 132 3.19 -60.63 -20.25
C ASN A 132 4.54 -61.26 -20.65
N LEU A 133 5.61 -60.46 -20.76
CA LEU A 133 6.95 -60.96 -21.03
C LEU A 133 7.50 -61.82 -19.88
N VAL A 134 7.34 -61.37 -18.63
CA VAL A 134 7.79 -62.10 -17.43
C VAL A 134 6.99 -63.38 -17.23
N LEU A 135 5.66 -63.33 -17.42
CA LEU A 135 4.80 -64.51 -17.30
C LEU A 135 5.09 -65.55 -18.38
N ASN A 136 5.41 -65.12 -19.60
CA ASN A 136 5.78 -66.03 -20.69
C ASN A 136 7.21 -66.59 -20.54
N ALA A 137 8.13 -65.86 -19.89
CA ALA A 137 9.49 -66.34 -19.61
C ALA A 137 9.54 -67.44 -18.51
N GLY A 138 8.50 -67.54 -17.67
CA GLY A 138 8.41 -68.52 -16.58
C GLY A 138 8.06 -69.96 -17.00
N VAL A 139 7.93 -70.27 -18.29
CA VAL A 139 7.56 -71.60 -18.79
C VAL A 139 8.78 -72.55 -18.93
N GLY A 140 10.01 -72.06 -18.72
CA GLY A 140 11.22 -72.89 -18.61
C GLY A 140 11.79 -72.90 -17.20
N GLU A 141 12.46 -73.99 -16.79
CA GLU A 141 13.22 -74.11 -15.52
C GLU A 141 14.15 -72.91 -15.33
N THR A 142 13.66 -71.90 -14.64
CA THR A 142 14.34 -70.63 -14.45
C THR A 142 14.69 -70.47 -12.98
N ASP A 143 15.92 -70.01 -12.74
CA ASP A 143 16.53 -69.88 -11.42
C ASP A 143 15.69 -68.99 -10.49
N THR A 144 15.55 -69.42 -9.24
CA THR A 144 14.77 -68.76 -8.17
C THR A 144 15.12 -67.27 -7.97
N ASN A 145 16.33 -66.86 -8.35
CA ASN A 145 16.76 -65.46 -8.30
C ASN A 145 16.02 -64.56 -9.29
N THR A 146 15.67 -65.07 -10.48
CA THR A 146 14.95 -64.32 -11.52
C THR A 146 13.55 -63.94 -11.05
N TYR A 147 12.86 -64.85 -10.36
CA TYR A 147 11.54 -64.59 -9.77
C TYR A 147 11.59 -63.54 -8.64
N LYS A 148 12.65 -63.54 -7.83
CA LYS A 148 12.84 -62.52 -6.78
C LYS A 148 13.07 -61.13 -7.39
N ILE A 149 13.88 -61.03 -8.44
CA ILE A 149 14.13 -59.76 -9.13
C ILE A 149 12.86 -59.26 -9.81
N ALA A 150 12.12 -60.15 -10.49
CA ALA A 150 10.84 -59.81 -11.12
C ALA A 150 9.80 -59.33 -10.08
N GLY A 151 9.70 -60.01 -8.94
CA GLY A 151 8.82 -59.59 -7.84
C GLY A 151 9.22 -58.24 -7.23
N LEU A 152 10.51 -57.96 -7.10
CA LEU A 152 11.01 -56.67 -6.61
C LEU A 152 10.72 -55.53 -7.60
N LEU A 153 10.94 -55.76 -8.89
CA LEU A 153 10.60 -54.80 -9.95
C LEU A 153 9.10 -54.53 -10.00
N TRP A 154 8.27 -55.56 -9.85
CA TRP A 154 6.82 -55.42 -9.76
C TRP A 154 6.40 -54.53 -8.58
N ASN A 155 6.96 -54.75 -7.39
CA ASN A 155 6.68 -53.94 -6.22
C ASN A 155 7.10 -52.47 -6.42
N ILE A 156 8.26 -52.22 -7.04
CA ILE A 156 8.70 -50.85 -7.37
C ILE A 156 7.71 -50.18 -8.33
N VAL A 157 7.30 -50.88 -9.39
CA VAL A 157 6.33 -50.37 -10.37
C VAL A 157 5.00 -50.01 -9.70
N VAL A 158 4.49 -50.87 -8.82
CA VAL A 158 3.25 -50.62 -8.06
C VAL A 158 3.41 -49.39 -7.14
N ILE A 159 4.54 -49.24 -6.45
CA ILE A 159 4.81 -48.07 -5.60
C ILE A 159 4.84 -46.79 -6.44
N LEU A 160 5.55 -46.79 -7.57
CA LEU A 160 5.62 -45.65 -8.48
C LEU A 160 4.23 -45.26 -9.02
N TRP A 161 3.36 -46.24 -9.27
CA TRP A 161 1.97 -46.03 -9.68
C TRP A 161 1.17 -45.27 -8.61
N TYR A 162 1.23 -45.70 -7.36
CA TYR A 162 0.54 -45.01 -6.26
C TYR A 162 1.07 -43.59 -6.04
N VAL A 163 2.38 -43.37 -6.16
CA VAL A 163 2.98 -42.03 -6.06
C VAL A 163 2.50 -41.09 -7.17
N GLY A 164 2.46 -41.58 -8.41
CA GLY A 164 1.94 -40.81 -9.55
C GLY A 164 0.45 -40.44 -9.38
N LEU A 165 -0.35 -41.38 -8.88
CA LEU A 165 -1.77 -41.17 -8.60
C LEU A 165 -1.98 -40.12 -7.50
N ILE A 166 -1.25 -40.21 -6.38
CA ILE A 166 -1.29 -39.20 -5.30
C ILE A 166 -0.91 -37.82 -5.82
N SER A 167 0.12 -37.72 -6.67
CA SER A 167 0.52 -36.45 -7.30
C SER A 167 -0.58 -35.85 -8.18
N CYS A 168 -1.28 -36.68 -8.97
CA CYS A 168 -2.42 -36.23 -9.77
C CYS A 168 -3.57 -35.69 -8.89
N PHE A 169 -3.89 -36.39 -7.78
CA PHE A 169 -4.90 -35.92 -6.84
C PHE A 169 -4.50 -34.62 -6.14
N ALA A 170 -3.24 -34.46 -5.73
CA ALA A 170 -2.74 -33.22 -5.14
C ALA A 170 -2.86 -32.04 -6.12
N ASN A 171 -2.53 -32.25 -7.40
CA ASN A 171 -2.70 -31.25 -8.46
C ASN A 171 -4.17 -30.90 -8.71
N LEU A 172 -5.07 -31.90 -8.71
CA LEU A 172 -6.53 -31.69 -8.82
C LEU A 172 -7.08 -30.87 -7.65
N ILE A 173 -6.65 -31.16 -6.42
CA ILE A 173 -7.05 -30.40 -5.23
C ILE A 173 -6.51 -28.97 -5.32
N GLY A 174 -5.25 -28.78 -5.73
CA GLY A 174 -4.65 -27.47 -5.96
C GLY A 174 -5.42 -26.68 -7.04
N ALA A 175 -5.78 -27.33 -8.15
CA ALA A 175 -6.58 -26.75 -9.22
C ALA A 175 -7.98 -26.34 -8.73
N GLY A 176 -8.66 -27.23 -7.99
CA GLY A 176 -9.94 -26.96 -7.37
C GLY A 176 -9.89 -25.76 -6.44
N TYR A 177 -8.84 -25.66 -5.61
CA TYR A 177 -8.61 -24.50 -4.74
C TYR A 177 -8.46 -23.21 -5.55
N LEU A 178 -7.66 -23.26 -6.62
CA LEU A 178 -7.39 -22.13 -7.50
C LEU A 178 -8.62 -21.66 -8.30
N ILE A 179 -9.53 -22.57 -8.65
CA ILE A 179 -10.81 -22.28 -9.31
C ILE A 179 -11.83 -21.74 -8.28
N SER A 180 -11.84 -22.30 -7.07
CA SER A 180 -12.74 -21.90 -5.98
C SER A 180 -12.38 -20.55 -5.36
N ALA A 181 -11.14 -20.07 -5.56
CA ALA A 181 -10.73 -18.72 -5.23
C ALA A 181 -11.50 -17.75 -6.15
N SER A 182 -12.69 -17.37 -5.70
CA SER A 182 -13.56 -16.43 -6.39
C SER A 182 -12.77 -15.20 -6.81
N PRO A 183 -12.82 -14.77 -8.09
CA PRO A 183 -12.09 -13.59 -8.53
C PRO A 183 -12.55 -12.42 -7.66
N ILE A 184 -11.61 -11.80 -6.95
CA ILE A 184 -11.86 -10.54 -6.26
C ILE A 184 -12.51 -9.62 -7.31
N PRO A 185 -13.66 -8.98 -7.01
CA PRO A 185 -14.39 -8.19 -8.00
C PRO A 185 -13.67 -6.84 -8.22
N PHE A 186 -12.42 -6.89 -8.68
CA PHE A 186 -11.57 -5.74 -8.99
C PHE A 186 -12.29 -4.77 -9.93
N ALA A 187 -13.12 -5.28 -10.86
CA ALA A 187 -13.96 -4.46 -11.73
C ALA A 187 -14.95 -3.56 -10.93
N LYS A 188 -15.60 -4.10 -9.89
CA LYS A 188 -16.51 -3.34 -9.03
C LYS A 188 -15.76 -2.26 -8.25
N PHE A 189 -14.58 -2.58 -7.73
CA PHE A 189 -13.74 -1.62 -7.00
C PHE A 189 -13.18 -0.53 -7.92
N ARG A 190 -12.75 -0.87 -9.15
CA ARG A 190 -12.33 0.11 -10.17
C ARG A 190 -13.46 1.04 -10.57
N ALA A 191 -14.67 0.51 -10.82
CA ALA A 191 -15.83 1.33 -11.14
C ALA A 191 -16.22 2.25 -9.96
N LYS A 192 -16.17 1.74 -8.73
CA LYS A 192 -16.43 2.55 -7.52
C LYS A 192 -15.39 3.65 -7.36
N ARG A 193 -14.11 3.35 -7.57
CA ARG A 193 -13.02 4.34 -7.53
C ARG A 193 -13.23 5.43 -8.57
N MET A 194 -13.54 5.05 -9.81
CA MET A 194 -13.81 6.01 -10.90
C MET A 194 -14.95 6.97 -10.53
N LYS A 195 -16.08 6.44 -10.02
CA LYS A 195 -17.20 7.28 -9.57
C LYS A 195 -16.81 8.23 -8.43
N ILE A 196 -15.91 7.84 -7.55
CA ILE A 196 -15.41 8.69 -6.45
C ILE A 196 -14.48 9.77 -6.99
N LEU A 197 -13.58 9.43 -7.92
CA LEU A 197 -12.68 10.39 -8.56
C LEU A 197 -13.46 11.45 -9.33
N THR A 198 -14.45 11.07 -10.13
CA THR A 198 -15.30 12.05 -10.84
C THR A 198 -15.99 13.03 -9.89
N LYS A 199 -16.38 12.55 -8.70
CA LYS A 199 -16.94 13.43 -7.66
C LYS A 199 -15.87 14.30 -6.99
N ALA A 200 -14.67 13.76 -6.78
CA ALA A 200 -13.55 14.51 -6.23
C ALA A 200 -13.16 15.66 -7.17
N ASP A 201 -13.03 15.38 -8.47
CA ASP A 201 -12.74 16.39 -9.50
C ASP A 201 -13.85 17.44 -9.64
N ALA A 202 -15.10 17.06 -9.36
CA ALA A 202 -16.22 18.00 -9.35
C ALA A 202 -16.19 18.89 -8.11
N ALA A 203 -15.93 18.33 -6.94
CA ALA A 203 -15.80 19.08 -5.68
C ALA A 203 -14.60 20.02 -5.68
N GLU A 204 -13.48 19.60 -6.28
CA GLU A 204 -12.29 20.44 -6.47
C GLU A 204 -12.58 21.64 -7.38
N ARG A 205 -13.32 21.43 -8.48
CA ARG A 205 -13.78 22.51 -9.36
C ARG A 205 -14.87 23.38 -8.75
N GLY A 206 -15.68 22.82 -7.86
CA GLY A 206 -16.75 23.51 -7.16
C GLY A 206 -16.30 24.29 -5.92
N GLU A 207 -14.99 24.40 -5.67
CA GLU A 207 -14.42 25.07 -4.49
C GLU A 207 -14.90 24.46 -3.15
N GLU A 208 -15.13 23.14 -3.13
CA GLU A 208 -15.47 22.38 -1.92
C GLU A 208 -14.27 21.52 -1.45
N PRO A 209 -13.18 22.13 -0.95
CA PRO A 209 -11.92 21.44 -0.69
C PRO A 209 -12.08 20.30 0.32
N ARG A 210 -12.95 20.47 1.34
CA ARG A 210 -13.21 19.44 2.35
C ARG A 210 -13.80 18.15 1.76
N GLU A 211 -14.73 18.28 0.82
CA GLU A 211 -15.32 17.12 0.14
C GLU A 211 -14.30 16.49 -0.81
N ALA A 212 -13.57 17.30 -1.57
CA ALA A 212 -12.50 16.83 -2.46
C ALA A 212 -11.44 16.00 -1.69
N ILE A 213 -10.92 16.51 -0.58
CA ILE A 213 -9.95 15.81 0.29
C ILE A 213 -10.50 14.45 0.73
N ARG A 214 -11.75 14.43 1.22
CA ARG A 214 -12.40 13.18 1.68
C ARG A 214 -12.55 12.16 0.56
N LEU A 215 -12.88 12.60 -0.65
CA LEU A 215 -13.09 11.74 -1.80
C LEU A 215 -11.77 11.20 -2.35
N TYR A 216 -10.71 12.02 -2.42
CA TYR A 216 -9.37 11.56 -2.81
C TYR A 216 -8.78 10.55 -1.83
N LYS A 217 -8.92 10.75 -0.50
CA LYS A 217 -8.53 9.76 0.51
C LYS A 217 -9.26 8.42 0.28
N LYS A 218 -10.58 8.45 0.02
CA LYS A 218 -11.36 7.25 -0.31
C LYS A 218 -10.93 6.58 -1.64
N ALA A 219 -10.51 7.36 -2.63
CA ALA A 219 -9.97 6.83 -3.88
C ALA A 219 -8.63 6.12 -3.65
N GLY A 220 -7.77 6.68 -2.79
CA GLY A 220 -6.53 6.06 -2.31
C GLY A 220 -6.78 4.72 -1.62
N ASP A 221 -7.73 4.68 -0.67
CA ASP A 221 -8.10 3.43 0.04
C ASP A 221 -8.57 2.33 -0.93
N LEU A 222 -9.32 2.72 -1.98
CA LEU A 222 -9.75 1.79 -3.01
C LEU A 222 -8.59 1.32 -3.90
N SER A 223 -7.64 2.19 -4.21
CA SER A 223 -6.41 1.82 -4.94
C SER A 223 -5.55 0.83 -4.15
N MET A 224 -5.43 1.00 -2.82
CA MET A 224 -4.76 0.02 -1.95
C MET A 224 -5.45 -1.34 -1.99
N LYS A 225 -6.80 -1.37 -1.94
CA LYS A 225 -7.58 -2.62 -2.09
C LYS A 225 -7.43 -3.29 -3.46
N LEU A 226 -7.09 -2.51 -4.49
CA LEU A 226 -6.79 -2.99 -5.83
C LEU A 226 -5.31 -3.41 -5.99
N ARG A 227 -4.47 -3.24 -4.97
CA ARG A 227 -3.00 -3.39 -5.03
C ARG A 227 -2.35 -2.49 -6.09
N GLU A 228 -2.92 -1.30 -6.29
CA GLU A 228 -2.39 -0.26 -7.17
C GLU A 228 -1.73 0.84 -6.29
N GLU A 229 -0.58 0.53 -5.68
CA GLU A 229 0.09 1.37 -4.67
C GLU A 229 0.52 2.74 -5.21
N ASP A 230 1.04 2.80 -6.44
CA ASP A 230 1.46 4.05 -7.07
C ASP A 230 0.29 5.05 -7.15
N LYS A 231 -0.89 4.56 -7.58
CA LYS A 231 -2.10 5.39 -7.66
C LYS A 231 -2.67 5.73 -6.30
N ALA A 232 -2.52 4.84 -5.32
CA ALA A 232 -2.94 5.15 -3.96
C ALA A 232 -2.14 6.34 -3.43
N THR A 233 -0.82 6.29 -3.62
CA THR A 233 0.12 7.35 -3.23
C THR A 233 -0.23 8.67 -3.92
N GLU A 234 -0.49 8.65 -5.23
CA GLU A 234 -0.92 9.83 -6.01
C GLU A 234 -2.19 10.47 -5.42
N TYR A 235 -3.22 9.68 -5.12
CA TYR A 235 -4.47 10.24 -4.57
C TYR A 235 -4.32 10.75 -3.14
N TYR A 236 -3.52 10.10 -2.31
CA TYR A 236 -3.22 10.62 -0.97
C TYR A 236 -2.42 11.92 -1.04
N GLN A 237 -1.43 12.01 -1.94
CA GLN A 237 -0.66 13.22 -2.14
C GLN A 237 -1.56 14.37 -2.62
N LYS A 238 -2.41 14.15 -3.62
CA LYS A 238 -3.37 15.15 -4.08
C LYS A 238 -4.30 15.62 -2.95
N SER A 239 -4.75 14.71 -2.09
CA SER A 239 -5.55 15.08 -0.93
C SER A 239 -4.81 15.97 0.08
N ARG A 240 -3.49 15.79 0.23
CA ARG A 240 -2.65 16.61 1.10
C ARG A 240 -2.41 18.00 0.52
N GLU A 241 -2.17 18.09 -0.78
CA GLU A 241 -1.98 19.38 -1.46
C GLU A 241 -3.22 20.29 -1.33
N ILE A 242 -4.43 19.71 -1.48
CA ILE A 242 -5.69 20.45 -1.26
C ILE A 242 -5.85 20.85 0.22
N GLU A 243 -5.42 19.99 1.15
CA GLU A 243 -5.47 20.27 2.58
C GLU A 243 -4.52 21.43 2.97
N GLU A 244 -3.31 21.46 2.42
CA GLU A 244 -2.32 22.51 2.63
C GLU A 244 -2.79 23.86 2.06
N THR A 245 -3.36 23.86 0.84
CA THR A 245 -3.91 25.08 0.22
C THR A 245 -5.10 25.67 0.99
N GLU A 246 -6.01 24.84 1.49
CA GLU A 246 -7.14 25.32 2.31
C GLU A 246 -6.68 25.92 3.64
N ILE A 247 -5.65 25.33 4.28
CA ILE A 247 -5.09 25.89 5.52
C ILE A 247 -4.53 27.30 5.27
N ILE A 248 -3.78 27.50 4.18
CA ILE A 248 -3.24 28.81 3.81
C ILE A 248 -4.38 29.81 3.57
N ALA A 249 -5.40 29.41 2.81
CA ALA A 249 -6.56 30.26 2.53
C ALA A 249 -7.35 30.63 3.80
N VAL A 250 -7.41 29.76 4.81
CA VAL A 250 -8.03 30.08 6.11
C VAL A 250 -7.19 31.09 6.89
N ILE A 251 -5.86 30.93 6.91
CA ILE A 251 -4.95 31.85 7.59
C ILE A 251 -5.06 33.25 6.96
N GLU A 252 -5.03 33.34 5.63
CA GLU A 252 -5.17 34.61 4.91
C GLU A 252 -6.50 35.32 5.22
N ARG A 253 -7.61 34.58 5.22
CA ARG A 253 -8.93 35.11 5.59
C ARG A 253 -8.96 35.63 7.03
N GLU A 254 -8.32 34.93 7.96
CA GLU A 254 -8.26 35.36 9.36
C GLU A 254 -7.37 36.61 9.53
N GLU A 255 -6.24 36.67 8.83
CA GLU A 255 -5.38 37.86 8.80
C GLU A 255 -6.10 39.07 8.21
N GLU A 256 -6.83 38.89 7.11
CA GLU A 256 -7.61 39.95 6.49
C GLU A 256 -8.68 40.48 7.45
N ARG A 257 -9.38 39.58 8.16
CA ARG A 257 -10.34 39.97 9.20
C ARG A 257 -9.68 40.79 10.31
N LYS A 258 -8.52 40.35 10.81
CA LYS A 258 -7.76 41.10 11.84
C LYS A 258 -7.31 42.47 11.32
N ARG A 259 -6.86 42.56 10.06
CA ARG A 259 -6.49 43.83 9.43
C ARG A 259 -7.68 44.77 9.31
N LYS A 260 -8.86 44.25 8.96
CA LYS A 260 -10.10 45.01 8.88
C LYS A 260 -10.54 45.51 10.27
N GLU A 261 -10.54 44.65 11.28
CA GLU A 261 -10.85 45.02 12.67
C GLU A 261 -9.91 46.11 13.21
N LEU A 262 -8.61 46.00 12.91
CA LEU A 262 -7.64 47.04 13.29
C LEU A 262 -7.88 48.38 12.57
N ARG A 263 -8.27 48.35 11.30
CA ARG A 263 -8.64 49.56 10.55
C ARG A 263 -9.89 50.21 11.13
N GLU A 264 -10.96 49.45 11.34
CA GLU A 264 -12.20 49.96 11.95
C GLU A 264 -11.95 50.51 13.35
N ARG A 265 -11.07 49.88 14.14
CA ARG A 265 -10.68 50.40 15.47
C ARG A 265 -9.91 51.72 15.37
N ARG A 266 -9.01 51.86 14.39
CA ARG A 266 -8.28 53.12 14.16
C ARG A 266 -9.23 54.24 13.73
N GLU A 267 -10.13 53.97 12.79
CA GLU A 267 -11.13 54.94 12.32
C GLU A 267 -12.00 55.45 13.48
N LYS A 268 -12.49 54.57 14.35
CA LYS A 268 -13.26 54.96 15.54
C LYS A 268 -12.45 55.84 16.50
N LEU A 269 -11.19 55.49 16.77
CA LEU A 269 -10.32 56.29 17.64
C LEU A 269 -10.00 57.65 17.04
N GLU A 270 -9.86 57.74 15.71
CA GLU A 270 -9.66 59.00 14.99
C GLU A 270 -10.90 59.90 15.07
N GLU A 271 -12.10 59.31 14.91
CA GLU A 271 -13.38 60.02 15.03
C GLU A 271 -13.61 60.52 16.46
N GLU A 272 -13.44 59.66 17.47
CA GLU A 272 -13.52 60.04 18.89
C GLU A 272 -12.55 61.18 19.21
N ARG A 273 -11.31 61.08 18.74
CA ARG A 273 -10.31 62.14 18.92
C ARG A 273 -10.77 63.45 18.28
N LYS A 274 -11.30 63.39 17.05
CA LYS A 274 -11.79 64.58 16.33
C LYS A 274 -12.93 65.26 17.09
N GLU A 275 -13.87 64.50 17.64
CA GLU A 275 -14.93 65.05 18.47
C GLU A 275 -14.40 65.72 19.74
N ILE A 276 -13.44 65.09 20.43
CA ILE A 276 -12.81 65.65 21.63
C ILE A 276 -12.14 66.99 21.29
N LEU A 277 -11.43 67.07 20.16
CA LEU A 277 -10.77 68.31 19.72
C LEU A 277 -11.78 69.42 19.43
N ILE A 278 -12.89 69.13 18.73
CA ILE A 278 -13.96 70.11 18.50
C ILE A 278 -14.50 70.66 19.83
N ARG A 279 -14.73 69.79 20.81
CA ARG A 279 -15.20 70.21 22.15
C ARG A 279 -14.14 71.01 22.91
N ALA A 280 -12.86 70.66 22.74
CA ALA A 280 -11.74 71.37 23.36
C ALA A 280 -11.63 72.80 22.81
N ASP A 281 -11.74 72.96 21.49
CA ASP A 281 -11.68 74.24 20.80
C ASP A 281 -12.86 75.14 21.22
N GLN A 282 -14.09 74.60 21.24
CA GLN A 282 -15.26 75.32 21.74
C GLN A 282 -15.13 75.76 23.22
N ALA A 283 -14.48 74.95 24.05
CA ALA A 283 -14.23 75.31 25.45
C ALA A 283 -13.13 76.37 25.59
N GLU A 284 -12.12 76.36 24.71
CA GLU A 284 -11.09 77.39 24.64
C GLU A 284 -11.68 78.73 24.18
N GLU A 285 -12.55 78.74 23.15
CA GLU A 285 -13.28 79.91 22.68
C GLU A 285 -14.16 80.55 23.76
N LYS A 286 -14.78 79.73 24.62
CA LYS A 286 -15.59 80.18 25.76
C LYS A 286 -14.76 80.54 27.01
N GLU A 287 -13.44 80.63 26.87
CA GLU A 287 -12.47 80.89 27.95
C GLU A 287 -12.53 79.88 29.12
N GLN A 288 -13.10 78.69 28.91
CA GLN A 288 -13.16 77.62 29.89
C GLN A 288 -11.85 76.82 29.90
N PHE A 289 -10.72 77.50 30.15
CA PHE A 289 -9.37 76.97 29.95
C PHE A 289 -9.04 75.69 30.72
N MET A 290 -9.61 75.48 31.93
CA MET A 290 -9.44 74.22 32.66
C MET A 290 -10.11 73.04 31.94
N ARG A 291 -11.30 73.25 31.38
CA ARG A 291 -12.04 72.23 30.65
C ARG A 291 -11.41 71.94 29.29
N ALA A 292 -10.96 72.98 28.58
CA ALA A 292 -10.19 72.81 27.35
C ALA A 292 -8.89 72.01 27.62
N SER A 293 -8.18 72.30 28.72
CA SER A 293 -6.98 71.56 29.14
C SER A 293 -7.24 70.07 29.36
N THR A 294 -8.34 69.69 30.02
CA THR A 294 -8.68 68.28 30.21
C THR A 294 -9.02 67.60 28.88
N LEU A 295 -9.80 68.24 28.02
CA LEU A 295 -10.17 67.67 26.72
C LEU A 295 -8.95 67.48 25.80
N TYR A 296 -8.02 68.44 25.75
CA TYR A 296 -6.76 68.27 25.02
C TYR A 296 -5.89 67.14 25.59
N ARG A 297 -5.93 66.89 26.90
CA ARG A 297 -5.24 65.73 27.49
C ARG A 297 -5.91 64.42 27.06
N ASP A 298 -7.23 64.36 27.02
CA ASP A 298 -7.98 63.18 26.57
C ASP A 298 -7.72 62.90 25.07
N ALA A 299 -7.61 63.95 24.23
CA ALA A 299 -7.19 63.83 22.84
C ALA A 299 -5.73 63.34 22.71
N ALA A 300 -4.85 63.73 23.64
CA ALA A 300 -3.48 63.24 23.70
C ALA A 300 -3.43 61.73 24.00
N GLU A 301 -4.30 61.23 24.87
CA GLU A 301 -4.44 59.80 25.19
C GLU A 301 -4.90 59.00 23.97
N LYS A 302 -5.94 59.46 23.27
CA LYS A 302 -6.38 58.83 22.00
C LYS A 302 -5.29 58.81 20.94
N SER A 303 -4.42 59.81 20.92
CA SER A 303 -3.27 59.86 20.02
C SER A 303 -2.16 58.87 20.43
N VAL A 304 -2.04 58.50 21.71
CA VAL A 304 -1.17 57.39 22.15
C VAL A 304 -1.74 56.06 21.68
N ASP A 305 -3.05 55.86 21.82
CA ASP A 305 -3.74 54.63 21.37
C ASP A 305 -3.61 54.41 19.86
N LEU A 306 -3.55 55.49 19.08
CA LEU A 306 -3.26 55.48 17.64
C LEU A 306 -1.77 55.30 17.29
N GLY A 307 -0.87 55.37 18.28
CA GLY A 307 0.58 55.30 18.08
C GLY A 307 1.24 56.61 17.64
N GLU A 308 0.51 57.72 17.64
CA GLU A 308 0.95 59.04 17.18
C GLU A 308 1.63 59.86 18.29
N LYS A 309 2.81 59.40 18.71
CA LYS A 309 3.56 59.98 19.85
C LYS A 309 3.84 61.49 19.73
N LYS A 310 4.16 61.96 18.53
CA LYS A 310 4.44 63.39 18.29
C LYS A 310 3.20 64.26 18.50
N LEU A 311 2.06 63.81 17.99
CA LEU A 311 0.80 64.54 18.11
C LEU A 311 0.30 64.52 19.56
N SER A 312 0.41 63.38 20.25
CA SER A 312 0.12 63.28 21.69
C SER A 312 0.95 64.27 22.52
N ALA A 313 2.24 64.45 22.21
CA ALA A 313 3.10 65.42 22.88
C ALA A 313 2.64 66.87 22.63
N GLN A 314 2.20 67.19 21.41
CA GLN A 314 1.65 68.50 21.07
C GLN A 314 0.37 68.81 21.86
N PHE A 315 -0.59 67.88 21.91
CA PHE A 315 -1.80 68.04 22.70
C PHE A 315 -1.51 68.14 24.20
N THR A 316 -0.54 67.38 24.71
CA THR A 316 -0.09 67.49 26.10
C THR A 316 0.52 68.86 26.41
N ALA A 317 1.31 69.41 25.48
CA ALA A 317 1.89 70.74 25.62
C ALA A 317 0.80 71.83 25.62
N LYS A 318 -0.15 71.76 24.69
CA LYS A 318 -1.32 72.64 24.62
C LYS A 318 -2.17 72.57 25.90
N ALA A 319 -2.44 71.36 26.41
CA ALA A 319 -3.14 71.17 27.67
C ALA A 319 -2.42 71.84 28.85
N LYS A 320 -1.08 71.72 28.93
CA LYS A 320 -0.27 72.39 29.97
C LYS A 320 -0.32 73.91 29.85
N GLU A 321 -0.28 74.44 28.63
CA GLU A 321 -0.39 75.88 28.37
C GLU A 321 -1.74 76.43 28.84
N LEU A 322 -2.84 75.76 28.47
CA LEU A 322 -4.20 76.14 28.88
C LEU A 322 -4.39 76.08 30.40
N LYS A 323 -3.81 75.06 31.06
CA LYS A 323 -3.81 74.97 32.52
C LYS A 323 -3.06 76.14 33.18
N ARG A 324 -1.97 76.62 32.56
CA ARG A 324 -1.25 77.83 33.03
C ARG A 324 -2.08 79.09 32.81
N LYS A 325 -2.73 79.23 31.65
CA LYS A 325 -3.66 80.34 31.34
C LYS A 325 -4.82 80.40 32.35
N ALA A 326 -5.45 79.27 32.63
CA ALA A 326 -6.52 79.16 33.63
C ALA A 326 -6.09 79.66 35.02
N LYS A 327 -4.90 79.25 35.49
CA LYS A 327 -4.36 79.69 36.79
C LYS A 327 -4.10 81.19 36.83
N LYS A 328 -3.56 81.76 35.73
CA LYS A 328 -3.32 83.21 35.63
C LYS A 328 -4.63 83.99 35.66
N LEU A 329 -5.64 83.55 34.89
CA LEU A 329 -6.96 84.18 34.87
C LEU A 329 -7.63 84.13 36.24
N LYS A 330 -7.56 82.99 36.95
CA LYS A 330 -8.11 82.86 38.30
C LYS A 330 -7.46 83.84 39.27
N LYS A 331 -6.13 83.93 39.28
CA LYS A 331 -5.39 84.88 40.13
C LYS A 331 -5.74 86.33 39.82
N LYS A 332 -5.89 86.68 38.54
CA LYS A 332 -6.29 88.04 38.12
C LYS A 332 -7.67 88.40 38.66
N LYS A 333 -8.65 87.49 38.54
CA LYS A 333 -10.00 87.68 39.08
C LYS A 333 -10.00 87.80 40.61
N GLU A 334 -9.25 86.94 41.32
CA GLU A 334 -9.11 87.01 42.77
C GLU A 334 -8.46 88.33 43.23
N GLN A 335 -7.54 88.90 42.44
CA GLN A 335 -6.92 90.18 42.73
C GLN A 335 -7.88 91.34 42.47
N GLU A 336 -8.56 91.36 41.31
CA GLU A 336 -9.58 92.37 40.98
C GLU A 336 -10.73 92.38 41.99
N GLU A 337 -11.12 91.21 42.52
CA GLU A 337 -12.15 91.10 43.57
C GLU A 337 -11.68 91.64 44.92
N LYS A 338 -10.41 91.41 45.31
CA LYS A 338 -9.82 92.03 46.50
C LYS A 338 -9.74 93.54 46.39
N GLU A 339 -9.25 94.05 45.25
CA GLU A 339 -9.17 95.50 44.99
C GLU A 339 -10.56 96.14 45.01
N ARG A 340 -11.60 95.45 44.53
CA ARG A 340 -13.00 95.91 44.64
C ARG A 340 -13.52 95.95 46.08
N MET A 341 -13.22 94.92 46.89
CA MET A 341 -13.63 94.92 48.31
C MET A 341 -12.92 96.02 49.10
N GLU A 342 -11.62 96.24 48.84
CA GLU A 342 -10.85 97.33 49.47
C GLU A 342 -11.43 98.72 49.11
N GLN A 343 -11.89 98.92 47.86
CA GLN A 343 -12.58 100.16 47.44
C GLN A 343 -14.00 100.33 48.01
N GLU A 344 -14.65 99.25 48.44
CA GLU A 344 -15.98 99.31 49.08
C GLU A 344 -15.88 99.54 50.60
N GLU A 345 -14.70 99.33 51.20
CA GLU A 345 -14.41 99.56 52.62
C GLU A 345 -13.85 100.96 52.94
N GLU A 346 -13.32 101.69 51.93
CA GLU A 346 -12.95 103.12 52.00
C GLU A 346 -14.13 104.05 51.70
#